data_AF-A0A2W6YGK0-F1
#
_entry.id   AF-A0A2W6YGK0-F1
#
_cell.length_a   1.000
_cell.length_b   1.000
_cell.length_c   1.000
_cell.angle_alpha   90.00
_cell.angle_beta   90.00
_cell.angle_gamma   90.00
#
_symmetry.space_group_name_H-M   'P 1'
#
loop_
_entity.id
_entity.type
_entity.pdbx_description
1 polymer ?
#
loop_
_entity_poly.entity_id
_entity_poly.type
_entity_poly.pdbx_seq_one_letter_code
_entity_poly.pdbx_strand_id
1 'polypeptide(L)'
;MKKIFLLLLFSTGFFAFSQSVFEAKTTTDRAVVEKFIRNNPNHPAVAELKQRALSLKYGGSSQVAKPTITPMTENKIEKTSKVGTSAAKGEPSEQAKNTAAVLTNLFNNDPNKKETVVQFVNKSKCALVIKISGKKFYNLTVPSNGQNFILVEKGNYNVSTSICDATYNQNKTFTKDVIITLKGG
;
A
#
# COMPACT_ATOMS: atom_id res chain seq x y z
N MET A 1 -65.52 -7.94 -12.71
CA MET A 1 -64.53 -8.51 -13.66
C MET A 1 -64.27 -7.43 -14.70
N LYS A 2 -63.09 -6.90 -15.02
CA LYS A 2 -61.70 -7.40 -14.98
C LYS A 2 -60.81 -6.14 -14.94
N LYS A 3 -59.79 -6.13 -14.08
CA LYS A 3 -58.82 -5.03 -13.95
C LYS A 3 -57.81 -5.10 -15.10
N ILE A 4 -57.50 -3.96 -15.72
CA ILE A 4 -56.34 -3.83 -16.64
C ILE A 4 -55.43 -2.76 -16.05
N PHE A 5 -54.27 -3.20 -15.59
CA PHE A 5 -53.23 -2.37 -15.00
C PHE A 5 -52.17 -2.16 -16.08
N LEU A 6 -52.10 -0.95 -16.65
CA LEU A 6 -51.13 -0.56 -17.66
C LEU A 6 -49.81 -0.25 -16.96
N LEU A 7 -48.89 -1.22 -16.97
CA LEU A 7 -47.59 -1.12 -16.33
C LEU A 7 -46.60 -0.47 -17.32
N LEU A 8 -46.42 0.84 -17.20
CA LEU A 8 -45.40 1.60 -17.94
C LEU A 8 -44.01 1.23 -17.40
N LEU A 9 -43.31 0.35 -18.12
CA LEU A 9 -41.89 0.08 -17.91
C LEU A 9 -41.08 1.27 -18.44
N PHE A 10 -40.81 2.24 -17.58
CA PHE A 10 -39.77 3.25 -17.80
C PHE A 10 -38.42 2.54 -17.66
N SER A 11 -37.88 2.04 -18.78
CA SER A 11 -36.50 1.59 -18.85
C SER A 11 -35.60 2.81 -18.72
N THR A 12 -35.16 3.11 -17.50
CA THR A 12 -34.05 4.05 -17.26
C THR A 12 -32.80 3.42 -17.88
N GLY A 13 -32.53 3.78 -19.14
CA GLY A 13 -31.26 3.46 -19.78
C GLY A 13 -30.15 4.11 -18.97
N PHE A 14 -29.34 3.29 -18.31
CA PHE A 14 -28.06 3.75 -17.78
C PHE A 14 -27.19 4.14 -18.97
N PHE A 15 -27.13 5.44 -19.29
CA PHE A 15 -26.13 5.97 -20.22
C PHE A 15 -24.76 5.83 -19.55
N ALA A 16 -24.08 4.72 -19.82
CA ALA A 16 -22.65 4.64 -19.59
C ALA A 16 -21.98 5.60 -20.59
N PHE A 17 -21.62 6.80 -20.15
CA PHE A 17 -20.82 7.73 -20.96
C PHE A 17 -19.51 7.04 -21.35
N SER A 18 -19.40 6.60 -22.60
CA SER A 18 -18.14 6.08 -23.13
C SER A 18 -17.17 7.24 -23.28
N GLN A 19 -16.00 7.12 -22.67
CA GLN A 19 -14.96 8.14 -22.73
C GLN A 19 -14.46 8.31 -24.17
N SER A 20 -14.31 9.55 -24.63
CA SER A 20 -13.93 9.83 -26.03
C SER A 20 -12.43 9.70 -26.27
N VAL A 21 -12.03 9.39 -27.52
CA VAL A 21 -10.61 9.39 -27.92
C VAL A 21 -9.97 10.77 -27.80
N PHE A 22 -10.77 11.83 -28.00
CA PHE A 22 -10.33 13.21 -27.88
C PHE A 22 -9.91 13.53 -26.44
N GLU A 23 -10.72 13.11 -25.47
CA GLU A 23 -10.41 13.26 -24.05
C GLU A 23 -9.14 12.49 -23.67
N ALA A 24 -8.97 11.26 -24.18
CA ALA A 24 -7.76 10.47 -23.96
C ALA A 24 -6.49 11.10 -24.58
N LYS A 25 -6.61 11.81 -25.71
CA LYS A 25 -5.49 12.51 -26.37
C LYS A 25 -5.09 13.81 -25.66
N THR A 26 -6.04 14.51 -25.05
CA THR A 26 -5.83 15.86 -24.50
C THR A 26 -5.58 15.88 -22.99
N THR A 27 -6.12 14.90 -22.25
CA THR A 27 -5.94 14.81 -20.80
C THR A 27 -4.46 14.73 -20.37
N THR A 28 -4.12 15.30 -19.22
CA THR A 28 -2.83 15.11 -18.55
C THR A 28 -2.86 13.97 -17.53
N ASP A 29 -4.04 13.40 -17.24
CA ASP A 29 -4.21 12.29 -16.31
C ASP A 29 -4.02 10.94 -17.02
N ARG A 30 -3.01 10.21 -16.58
CA ARG A 30 -2.71 8.85 -17.04
C ARG A 30 -3.90 7.88 -16.88
N ALA A 31 -4.70 7.97 -15.81
CA ALA A 31 -5.82 7.05 -15.57
C ALA A 31 -6.88 7.14 -16.69
N VAL A 32 -7.13 8.36 -17.15
CA VAL A 32 -8.06 8.66 -18.24
C VAL A 32 -7.55 8.02 -19.54
N VAL A 33 -6.25 8.09 -19.83
CA VAL A 33 -5.65 7.44 -21.01
C VAL A 33 -5.75 5.91 -20.93
N GLU A 34 -5.40 5.32 -19.80
CA GLU A 34 -5.42 3.85 -19.61
C GLU A 34 -6.84 3.27 -19.65
N LYS A 35 -7.82 3.99 -19.12
CA LYS A 35 -9.25 3.60 -19.21
C LYS A 35 -9.72 3.55 -20.65
N PHE A 36 -9.33 4.52 -21.48
CA PHE A 36 -9.66 4.51 -22.91
C PHE A 36 -9.02 3.29 -23.61
N ILE A 37 -7.73 3.03 -23.38
CA ILE A 37 -7.00 1.89 -23.98
C ILE A 37 -7.68 0.56 -23.64
N ARG A 38 -8.04 0.35 -22.36
CA ARG A 38 -8.69 -0.87 -21.88
C ARG A 38 -10.06 -1.10 -22.52
N ASN A 39 -10.84 -0.03 -22.68
CA ASN A 39 -12.19 -0.12 -23.21
C ASN A 39 -12.22 -0.18 -24.74
N ASN A 40 -11.11 0.14 -25.42
CA ASN A 40 -11.04 0.24 -26.87
C ASN A 40 -9.79 -0.47 -27.44
N PRO A 41 -9.57 -1.77 -27.19
CA PRO A 41 -8.30 -2.44 -27.46
C PRO A 41 -7.86 -2.43 -28.93
N ASN A 42 -8.82 -2.38 -29.87
CA ASN A 42 -8.57 -2.40 -31.32
C ASN A 42 -8.64 -1.00 -31.97
N HIS A 43 -8.76 0.07 -31.18
CA HIS A 43 -8.88 1.42 -31.72
C HIS A 43 -7.53 1.93 -32.24
N PRO A 44 -7.47 2.61 -33.42
CA PRO A 44 -6.22 3.02 -34.06
C PRO A 44 -5.33 3.91 -33.17
N ALA A 45 -5.93 4.73 -32.31
CA ALA A 45 -5.22 5.57 -31.35
C ALA A 45 -4.51 4.81 -30.21
N VAL A 46 -4.77 3.51 -29.99
CA VAL A 46 -4.22 2.77 -28.84
C VAL A 46 -2.69 2.70 -28.87
N ALA A 47 -2.08 2.51 -30.04
CA ALA A 47 -0.62 2.42 -30.15
C ALA A 47 0.06 3.72 -29.67
N GLU A 48 -0.45 4.86 -30.15
CA GLU A 48 0.00 6.21 -29.77
C GLU A 48 -0.28 6.50 -28.29
N LEU A 49 -1.49 6.19 -27.81
CA LEU A 49 -1.89 6.43 -26.42
C LEU A 49 -1.08 5.56 -25.43
N LYS A 50 -0.68 4.35 -25.81
CA LYS A 50 0.22 3.51 -25.00
C LYS A 50 1.58 4.18 -24.82
N GLN A 51 2.15 4.77 -25.87
CA GLN A 51 3.41 5.52 -25.79
C GLN A 51 3.25 6.78 -24.94
N ARG A 52 2.17 7.53 -25.15
CA ARG A 52 1.86 8.74 -24.38
C ARG A 52 1.65 8.45 -22.90
N ALA A 53 0.97 7.36 -22.55
CA ALA A 53 0.72 6.99 -21.15
C ALA A 53 2.03 6.84 -20.34
N LEU A 54 3.13 6.43 -20.98
CA LEU A 54 4.44 6.28 -20.32
C LEU A 54 5.02 7.60 -19.80
N SER A 55 4.69 8.73 -20.44
CA SER A 55 5.17 10.06 -20.04
C SER A 55 4.20 10.85 -19.16
N LEU A 56 2.97 10.35 -18.97
CA LEU A 56 1.95 10.99 -18.14
C LEU A 56 2.02 10.56 -16.68
N LYS A 57 1.59 11.46 -15.79
CA LYS A 57 1.36 11.19 -14.37
C LYS A 57 -0.13 11.01 -14.12
N TYR A 58 -0.50 10.28 -13.07
CA TYR A 58 -1.88 10.21 -12.63
C TYR A 58 -2.33 11.59 -12.09
N GLY A 59 -3.42 12.12 -12.66
CA GLY A 59 -3.96 13.43 -12.33
C GLY A 59 -4.90 13.37 -11.14
N GLY A 60 -4.41 13.74 -9.95
CA GLY A 60 -5.25 13.99 -8.76
C GLY A 60 -5.72 12.74 -8.00
N SER A 61 -5.30 12.67 -6.73
CA SER A 61 -5.45 11.55 -5.79
C SER A 61 -4.85 10.23 -6.30
N SER A 62 -3.53 10.13 -6.10
CA SER A 62 -2.85 8.83 -5.97
C SER A 62 -3.78 7.88 -5.22
N GLN A 63 -4.16 6.75 -5.84
CA GLN A 63 -5.07 5.76 -5.26
C GLN A 63 -4.66 5.55 -3.79
N VAL A 64 -5.48 6.00 -2.84
CA VAL A 64 -5.08 5.96 -1.43
C VAL A 64 -5.09 4.51 -1.01
N ALA A 65 -3.91 3.94 -0.81
CA ALA A 65 -3.81 2.54 -0.42
C ALA A 65 -4.43 2.35 0.96
N LYS A 66 -5.40 1.44 1.08
CA LYS A 66 -6.02 1.08 2.36
C LYS A 66 -5.32 -0.16 2.94
N PRO A 67 -4.45 -0.01 3.95
CA PRO A 67 -3.74 -1.14 4.52
C PRO A 67 -4.68 -1.99 5.39
N THR A 68 -4.28 -3.23 5.63
CA THR A 68 -4.85 -4.03 6.72
C THR A 68 -3.96 -3.87 7.95
N ILE A 69 -4.54 -3.43 9.07
CA ILE A 69 -3.81 -3.27 10.32
C ILE A 69 -4.32 -4.32 11.29
N THR A 70 -3.43 -5.16 11.78
CA THR A 70 -3.77 -6.16 12.81
C THR A 70 -2.93 -5.88 14.05
N PRO A 71 -3.50 -5.91 15.27
CA PRO A 71 -2.68 -6.00 16.47
C PRO A 71 -1.81 -7.26 16.42
N MET A 72 -0.59 -7.18 16.92
CA MET A 72 0.30 -8.32 17.03
C MET A 72 -0.13 -9.11 18.28
N THR A 73 -0.85 -10.21 18.06
CA THR A 73 -1.09 -11.24 19.08
C THR A 73 -0.09 -12.38 18.90
N GLU A 74 0.28 -13.07 19.98
CA GLU A 74 1.33 -14.11 20.04
C GLU A 74 1.29 -15.12 18.87
N ASN A 75 0.11 -15.40 18.31
CA ASN A 75 -0.10 -16.36 17.23
C ASN A 75 0.10 -15.83 15.80
N LYS A 76 0.46 -14.56 15.57
CA LYS A 76 0.43 -13.95 14.22
C LYS A 76 1.69 -13.19 13.80
N ILE A 77 2.87 -13.57 14.29
CA ILE A 77 4.09 -13.19 13.55
C ILE A 77 4.08 -14.03 12.26
N GLU A 78 3.92 -13.41 11.09
CA GLU A 78 4.12 -14.14 9.83
C GLU A 78 5.54 -14.75 9.86
N LYS A 79 5.61 -16.09 9.99
CA LYS A 79 6.84 -16.91 10.18
C LYS A 79 7.70 -16.96 8.91
N THR A 80 8.05 -15.81 8.37
CA THR A 80 8.76 -15.69 7.08
C THR A 80 10.06 -14.90 7.20
N SER A 81 10.42 -14.43 8.39
CA SER A 81 11.70 -13.74 8.63
C SER A 81 12.84 -14.74 8.61
N LYS A 82 13.56 -14.83 7.50
CA LYS A 82 14.87 -15.49 7.46
C LYS A 82 15.86 -14.63 8.23
N VAL A 83 16.34 -15.11 9.38
CA VAL A 83 17.46 -14.50 10.10
C VAL A 83 18.69 -14.64 9.19
N GLY A 84 19.25 -13.53 8.75
CA GLY A 84 20.52 -13.53 8.02
C GLY A 84 21.64 -13.93 8.98
N THR A 85 22.16 -15.14 8.86
CA THR A 85 23.24 -15.67 9.71
C THR A 85 24.64 -15.29 9.20
N SER A 86 24.79 -14.25 8.40
CA SER A 86 26.08 -13.84 7.84
C SER A 86 26.92 -13.06 8.86
N ALA A 87 27.33 -13.71 9.95
CA ALA A 87 28.36 -13.21 10.84
C ALA A 87 29.72 -13.78 10.39
N ALA A 88 30.35 -13.14 9.41
CA ALA A 88 31.78 -13.30 9.20
C ALA A 88 32.50 -12.31 10.14
N LYS A 89 33.25 -12.84 11.11
CA LYS A 89 34.04 -12.12 12.15
C LYS A 89 33.27 -11.61 13.36
N GLY A 90 32.99 -12.47 14.34
CA GLY A 90 32.99 -12.18 15.78
C GLY A 90 31.98 -11.16 16.38
N GLU A 91 31.54 -10.15 15.63
CA GLU A 91 30.53 -9.17 16.02
C GLU A 91 29.24 -9.38 15.23
N PRO A 92 28.06 -9.23 15.87
CA PRO A 92 26.79 -9.22 15.16
C PRO A 92 26.73 -8.03 14.21
N SER A 93 26.26 -8.25 12.97
CA SER A 93 25.96 -7.15 12.06
C SER A 93 24.90 -6.22 12.66
N GLU A 94 24.82 -4.96 12.20
CA GLU A 94 23.79 -4.02 12.65
C GLU A 94 22.36 -4.57 12.45
N GLN A 95 22.16 -5.38 11.39
CA GLN A 95 20.90 -6.08 11.18
C GLN A 95 20.63 -7.13 12.26
N ALA A 96 21.66 -7.89 12.68
CA ALA A 96 21.55 -8.87 13.75
C ALA A 96 21.27 -8.18 15.11
N LYS A 97 21.93 -7.06 15.40
CA LYS A 97 21.68 -6.25 16.61
C LYS A 97 20.24 -5.72 16.64
N ASN A 98 19.76 -5.14 15.54
CA ASN A 98 18.38 -4.66 15.42
C ASN A 98 17.36 -5.80 15.54
N THR A 99 17.65 -6.96 14.94
CA THR A 99 16.80 -8.15 15.06
C THR A 99 16.73 -8.62 16.51
N ALA A 100 17.85 -8.67 17.22
CA ALA A 100 17.90 -9.05 18.63
C ALA A 100 17.13 -8.07 19.52
N ALA A 101 17.22 -6.77 19.26
CA ALA A 101 16.45 -5.74 19.98
C ALA A 101 14.94 -5.91 19.76
N VAL A 102 14.52 -6.17 18.51
CA VAL A 102 13.11 -6.44 18.17
C VAL A 102 12.63 -7.71 18.87
N LEU A 103 13.38 -8.81 18.80
CA LEU A 103 13.02 -10.08 19.45
C LEU A 103 12.90 -9.91 20.96
N THR A 104 13.89 -9.26 21.59
CA THR A 104 13.86 -8.96 23.03
C THR A 104 12.60 -8.17 23.39
N ASN A 105 12.22 -7.16 22.59
CA ASN A 105 11.03 -6.36 22.87
C ASN A 105 9.71 -7.12 22.66
N LEU A 106 9.67 -8.09 21.74
CA LEU A 106 8.51 -8.95 21.53
C LEU A 106 8.29 -9.92 22.69
N PHE A 107 9.36 -10.47 23.26
CA PHE A 107 9.27 -11.38 24.41
C PHE A 107 9.20 -10.65 25.75
N ASN A 108 9.48 -9.35 25.77
CA ASN A 108 9.29 -8.53 26.96
C ASN A 108 7.80 -8.18 27.15
N ASN A 109 7.22 -8.77 28.19
CA ASN A 109 5.82 -8.59 28.58
C ASN A 109 5.57 -7.35 29.46
N ASP A 110 6.56 -6.48 29.65
CA ASP A 110 6.39 -5.23 30.41
C ASP A 110 5.41 -4.27 29.68
N PRO A 111 4.23 -3.96 30.28
CA PRO A 111 3.28 -3.02 29.68
C PRO A 111 3.84 -1.58 29.60
N ASN A 112 4.83 -1.25 30.43
CA ASN A 112 5.44 0.08 30.53
C ASN A 112 6.61 0.29 29.56
N LYS A 113 6.92 -0.70 28.72
CA LYS A 113 7.96 -0.57 27.69
C LYS A 113 7.73 0.68 26.83
N LYS A 114 8.79 1.46 26.61
CA LYS A 114 8.69 2.74 25.87
C LYS A 114 8.56 2.56 24.37
N GLU A 115 9.01 1.41 23.86
CA GLU A 115 9.09 1.10 22.44
C GLU A 115 8.14 -0.04 22.07
N THR A 116 7.77 -0.08 20.80
CA THR A 116 6.88 -1.08 20.25
C THR A 116 7.35 -1.51 18.87
N VAL A 117 7.10 -2.77 18.55
CA VAL A 117 7.46 -3.38 17.28
C VAL A 117 6.38 -3.12 16.25
N VAL A 118 6.79 -2.53 15.13
CA VAL A 118 5.94 -2.35 13.95
C VAL A 118 6.46 -3.25 12.85
N GLN A 119 5.65 -4.23 12.45
CA GLN A 119 5.90 -5.08 11.28
C GLN A 119 5.20 -4.49 10.07
N PHE A 120 5.94 -4.29 8.98
CA PHE A 120 5.36 -3.98 7.67
C PHE A 120 5.45 -5.19 6.76
N VAL A 121 4.30 -5.62 6.26
CA VAL A 121 4.20 -6.72 5.28
C VAL A 121 3.83 -6.12 3.93
N ASN A 122 4.74 -6.24 2.98
CA ASN A 122 4.54 -5.76 1.62
C ASN A 122 4.01 -6.91 0.75
N LYS A 123 2.74 -6.82 0.34
CA LYS A 123 2.13 -7.76 -0.61
C LYS A 123 2.03 -7.17 -2.02
N SER A 124 2.80 -6.11 -2.29
CA SER A 124 2.93 -5.53 -3.64
C SER A 124 4.16 -6.09 -4.37
N LYS A 125 4.17 -5.88 -5.68
CA LYS A 125 5.30 -6.21 -6.56
C LYS A 125 6.47 -5.22 -6.49
N CYS A 126 6.31 -4.09 -5.79
CA CYS A 126 7.31 -3.02 -5.72
C CYS A 126 8.11 -3.07 -4.41
N ALA A 127 9.39 -2.70 -4.44
CA ALA A 127 10.14 -2.43 -3.22
C ALA A 127 9.66 -1.11 -2.60
N LEU A 128 9.34 -1.12 -1.31
CA LEU A 128 8.78 0.03 -0.61
C LEU A 128 9.84 0.70 0.26
N VAL A 129 9.80 2.03 0.29
CA VAL A 129 10.49 2.83 1.31
C VAL A 129 9.42 3.48 2.17
N ILE A 130 9.33 3.04 3.43
CA ILE A 130 8.33 3.50 4.39
C ILE A 130 8.96 4.57 5.27
N LYS A 131 8.33 5.74 5.29
CA LYS A 131 8.72 6.89 6.11
C LYS A 131 7.78 6.98 7.30
N ILE A 132 8.34 6.99 8.50
CA ILE A 132 7.60 7.11 9.76
C ILE A 132 8.07 8.39 10.43
N SER A 133 7.21 9.40 10.47
CA SER A 133 7.55 10.76 10.91
C SER A 133 6.72 11.16 12.12
N GLY A 134 7.38 11.52 13.21
CA GLY A 134 6.72 11.95 14.45
C GLY A 134 7.74 12.52 15.41
N LYS A 135 7.81 11.99 16.64
CA LYS A 135 8.88 12.36 17.61
C LYS A 135 10.28 12.05 17.07
N LYS A 136 10.40 10.95 16.32
CA LYS A 136 11.60 10.50 15.63
C LYS A 136 11.24 10.18 14.17
N PHE A 137 12.23 10.25 13.31
CA PHE A 137 12.10 9.93 11.89
C PHE A 137 12.74 8.58 11.62
N TYR A 138 12.00 7.70 10.96
CA TYR A 138 12.50 6.39 10.58
C TYR A 138 12.24 6.13 9.10
N ASN A 139 13.21 5.52 8.44
CA ASN A 139 13.08 5.02 7.08
C ASN A 139 13.27 3.50 7.11
N LEU A 140 12.30 2.77 6.60
CA LEU A 140 12.34 1.31 6.53
C LEU A 140 12.12 0.86 5.09
N THR A 141 13.11 0.15 4.55
CA THR A 141 12.96 -0.50 3.24
C THR A 141 12.32 -1.87 3.42
N VAL A 142 11.26 -2.13 2.67
CA VAL A 142 10.57 -3.42 2.65
C VAL A 142 10.60 -3.98 1.23
N PRO A 143 11.23 -5.13 0.99
CA PRO A 143 11.34 -5.70 -0.35
C PRO A 143 9.96 -6.10 -0.89
N SER A 144 9.85 -6.21 -2.22
CA SER A 144 8.67 -6.74 -2.92
C SER A 144 8.28 -8.11 -2.38
N ASN A 145 6.98 -8.33 -2.13
CA ASN A 145 6.44 -9.58 -1.54
C ASN A 145 7.15 -10.04 -0.25
N GLY A 146 7.75 -9.10 0.49
CA GLY A 146 8.50 -9.39 1.71
C GLY A 146 7.99 -8.61 2.91
N GLN A 147 8.78 -8.63 3.98
CA GLN A 147 8.44 -7.97 5.23
C GLN A 147 9.69 -7.40 5.90
N ASN A 148 9.48 -6.39 6.74
CA ASN A 148 10.52 -5.87 7.62
C ASN A 148 9.90 -5.34 8.92
N PHE A 149 10.73 -5.21 9.94
CA PHE A 149 10.32 -4.81 11.29
C PHE A 149 11.14 -3.61 11.73
N ILE A 150 10.54 -2.76 12.55
CA ILE A 150 11.23 -1.64 13.16
C ILE A 150 10.73 -1.44 14.59
N LEU A 151 11.66 -1.11 15.48
CA LEU A 151 11.39 -0.74 16.85
C LEU A 151 11.16 0.78 16.91
N VAL A 152 10.00 1.20 17.43
CA VAL A 152 9.56 2.60 17.39
C VAL A 152 9.10 3.06 18.76
N GLU A 153 9.47 4.30 19.10
CA GLU A 153 8.86 5.16 20.13
C GLU A 153 7.33 4.96 20.25
N LYS A 154 6.75 4.65 21.43
CA LYS A 154 5.29 4.78 21.59
C LYS A 154 4.88 6.24 21.35
N GLY A 155 3.89 6.45 20.47
CA GLY A 155 3.44 7.79 20.12
C GLY A 155 2.66 7.90 18.82
N ASN A 156 2.42 9.14 18.40
CA ASN A 156 1.71 9.48 17.17
C ASN A 156 2.71 9.74 16.04
N TYR A 157 2.51 9.07 14.91
CA TYR A 157 3.37 9.16 13.74
C TYR A 157 2.54 9.28 12.47
N ASN A 158 3.03 10.03 11.51
CA ASN A 158 2.61 9.95 10.13
C ASN A 158 3.39 8.83 9.44
N VAL A 159 2.70 7.84 8.89
CA VAL A 159 3.29 6.74 8.13
C VAL A 159 2.96 6.95 6.66
N SER A 160 4.01 7.11 5.84
CA SER A 160 3.85 7.34 4.40
C SER A 160 4.76 6.45 3.56
N THR A 161 4.26 6.03 2.40
CA THR A 161 5.03 5.30 1.39
C THR A 161 4.34 5.33 0.02
N SER A 162 5.10 5.12 -1.04
CA SER A 162 4.56 4.89 -2.40
C SER A 162 4.52 3.39 -2.64
N ILE A 163 3.32 2.85 -2.85
CA ILE A 163 3.06 1.44 -3.17
C ILE A 163 2.80 1.36 -4.66
N CYS A 164 3.85 1.12 -5.44
CA CYS A 164 3.81 1.23 -6.89
C CYS A 164 3.24 2.61 -7.30
N ASP A 165 2.06 2.64 -7.92
CA ASP A 165 1.36 3.86 -8.39
C ASP A 165 0.38 4.46 -7.37
N ALA A 166 0.27 3.85 -6.18
CA ALA A 166 -0.63 4.26 -5.10
C ALA A 166 0.16 4.89 -3.95
N THR A 167 -0.41 5.87 -3.25
CA THR A 167 0.23 6.51 -2.08
C THR A 167 -0.48 6.07 -0.82
N TYR A 168 0.29 5.61 0.15
CA TYR A 168 -0.14 5.45 1.52
C TYR A 168 0.34 6.64 2.33
N ASN A 169 -0.56 7.33 3.04
CA ASN A 169 -0.22 8.38 3.98
C ASN A 169 -1.30 8.41 5.07
N GLN A 170 -0.94 7.98 6.28
CA GLN A 170 -1.89 7.89 7.39
C GLN A 170 -1.22 8.23 8.72
N ASN A 171 -1.94 8.95 9.57
CA ASN A 171 -1.55 9.11 10.96
C ASN A 171 -1.88 7.83 11.74
N LYS A 172 -0.91 7.33 12.50
CA LYS A 172 -1.01 6.12 13.32
C LYS A 172 -0.43 6.36 14.69
N THR A 173 -1.15 5.86 15.68
CA THR A 173 -0.74 5.86 17.08
C THR A 173 -0.22 4.47 17.41
N PHE A 174 1.07 4.38 17.70
CA PHE A 174 1.74 3.15 18.11
C PHE A 174 1.75 3.08 19.64
N THR A 175 0.84 2.28 20.20
CA THR A 175 0.75 2.01 21.65
C THR A 175 1.06 0.56 22.00
N LYS A 176 1.01 -0.31 21.01
CA LYS A 176 1.22 -1.76 21.10
C LYS A 176 1.80 -2.26 19.78
N ASP A 177 2.31 -3.48 19.83
CA ASP A 177 2.94 -4.12 18.69
C ASP A 177 1.89 -4.34 17.59
N VAL A 178 2.22 -3.98 16.35
CA VAL A 178 1.26 -3.95 15.23
C VAL A 178 1.86 -4.46 13.94
N ILE A 179 0.99 -5.07 13.13
CA ILE A 179 1.29 -5.53 11.78
C ILE A 179 0.50 -4.66 10.80
N ILE A 180 1.20 -4.00 9.89
CA ILE A 180 0.65 -3.19 8.81
C ILE A 180 0.91 -3.92 7.49
N THR A 181 -0.13 -4.51 6.92
CA THR A 181 -0.07 -5.13 5.60
C THR A 181 -0.44 -4.10 4.53
N LEU A 182 0.52 -3.84 3.66
CA LEU A 182 0.38 -2.95 2.50
C LEU A 182 0.06 -3.80 1.27
N LYS A 183 -1.03 -3.46 0.60
CA LYS A 183 -1.50 -4.07 -0.65
C LYS A 183 -1.71 -2.96 -1.67
N GLY A 184 -1.36 -3.21 -2.93
CA GLY A 184 -1.54 -2.26 -4.03
C GLY A 184 -0.67 -2.62 -5.23
N GLY A 185 -1.22 -2.42 -6.44
CA GLY A 185 -0.57 -2.69 -7.72
C GLY A 185 -0.83 -4.06 -8.32
#